data_AF-A0AB38DCF8-F1
#
_entry.id   AF-A0AB38DCF8-F1
#
_cell.length_a   1.000
_cell.length_b   1.000
_cell.length_c   1.000
_cell.angle_alpha   90.00
_cell.angle_beta   90.00
_cell.angle_gamma   90.00
#
_symmetry.space_group_name_H-M   'P 1'
#
loop_
_entity.id
_entity.type
_entity.pdbx_description
1 polymer ?
#
loop_
_entity_poly.entity_id
_entity_poly.type
_entity_poly.pdbx_seq_one_letter_code
_entity_poly.pdbx_strand_id
1 'polypeptide(L)'
;MVIGGFGYVTITDESRIVEAEDITYLGASSGGARPMSLVDPSRFAPWHCPPPLFRNVELGRVEVSSGRLAIRDVYDRDHPQVILNVAPGNYRVWSTELDLRTNPGGPLFRPAYLSIQLSDAPPRRIDFPEDLYGTPAPPYGIGVSTDLGMILLHDAEALSPHEFEALDRSWERAWESDRDYSDVYTASGATVITCKTVIDKARHPIVASYDAKNQPVGIHVDFGVLGASQAALQNSRGRLRRWGAAAGRLLRRK
;
A
#
# COMPACT_ATOMS: atom_id res chain seq x y z
N MET A 1 -20.71 -7.33 36.78
CA MET A 1 -21.75 -7.01 35.79
C MET A 1 -21.27 -5.79 35.03
N VAL A 2 -20.72 -6.00 33.84
CA VAL A 2 -20.20 -4.93 32.98
C VAL A 2 -20.87 -5.11 31.63
N ILE A 3 -21.70 -4.13 31.27
CA ILE A 3 -22.40 -4.04 29.99
C ILE A 3 -21.42 -3.39 29.03
N GLY A 4 -20.78 -4.18 28.16
CA GLY A 4 -19.92 -3.69 27.08
C GLY A 4 -20.75 -3.41 25.83
N GLY A 5 -20.83 -2.15 25.43
CA GLY A 5 -21.59 -1.68 24.27
C GLY A 5 -21.02 -2.20 22.95
N PHE A 6 -21.91 -2.54 22.02
CA PHE A 6 -21.61 -2.94 20.65
C PHE A 6 -21.47 -1.70 19.77
N GLY A 7 -20.28 -1.44 19.22
CA GLY A 7 -20.07 -0.49 18.13
C GLY A 7 -20.28 -1.16 16.77
N TYR A 8 -21.16 -0.60 15.93
CA TYR A 8 -21.51 -1.08 14.60
C TYR A 8 -20.88 -0.19 13.53
N VAL A 9 -20.33 -0.77 12.47
CA VAL A 9 -20.04 -0.05 11.22
C VAL A 9 -21.27 -0.13 10.32
N THR A 10 -21.92 1.02 10.13
CA THR A 10 -22.99 1.24 9.16
C THR A 10 -22.38 1.90 7.94
N ILE A 11 -22.50 1.27 6.76
CA ILE A 11 -22.29 1.98 5.49
C ILE A 11 -23.63 2.63 5.17
N THR A 12 -23.77 3.91 5.49
CA THR A 12 -24.87 4.72 4.97
C THR A 12 -24.38 5.44 3.71
N ASP A 13 -25.25 5.40 2.71
CA ASP A 13 -25.20 6.25 1.52
C ASP A 13 -25.05 7.73 1.94
N GLU A 14 -24.32 8.48 1.13
CA GLU A 14 -24.02 9.93 1.27
C GLU A 14 -22.97 10.35 2.33
N SER A 15 -21.81 10.79 1.81
CA SER A 15 -20.91 11.80 2.39
C SER A 15 -20.60 11.73 3.90
N ARG A 16 -19.62 10.89 4.27
CA ARG A 16 -18.56 11.14 5.28
C ARG A 16 -17.80 9.84 5.52
N ILE A 17 -16.50 9.86 5.30
CA ILE A 17 -15.59 8.85 5.83
C ILE A 17 -15.65 9.04 7.35
N VAL A 18 -16.30 8.10 8.04
CA VAL A 18 -16.25 8.05 9.51
C VAL A 18 -14.96 7.31 9.85
N GLU A 19 -14.08 8.01 10.55
CA GLU A 19 -12.81 7.51 11.12
C GLU A 19 -13.04 6.16 11.81
N ALA A 20 -12.27 5.15 11.41
CA ALA A 20 -12.25 3.87 12.09
C ALA A 20 -11.09 3.87 13.09
N GLU A 21 -11.37 4.30 14.32
CA GLU A 21 -10.52 4.00 15.47
C GLU A 21 -10.49 2.48 15.73
N ASP A 22 -9.30 2.00 16.10
CA ASP A 22 -8.97 0.67 16.63
C ASP A 22 -9.18 -0.57 15.74
N ILE A 23 -8.17 -0.87 14.92
CA ILE A 23 -7.80 -2.26 14.61
C ILE A 23 -6.81 -2.74 15.66
N THR A 24 -7.31 -3.18 16.82
CA THR A 24 -6.50 -3.92 17.77
C THR A 24 -6.23 -5.33 17.23
N TYR A 25 -4.98 -5.65 16.94
CA TYR A 25 -4.54 -7.03 16.68
C TYR A 25 -4.78 -7.88 17.94
N LEU A 26 -5.84 -8.68 17.95
CA LEU A 26 -6.09 -9.66 19.01
C LEU A 26 -5.12 -10.85 18.88
N GLY A 27 -4.08 -10.82 19.72
CA GLY A 27 -3.70 -11.91 20.64
C GLY A 27 -3.39 -13.29 20.05
N ALA A 28 -2.10 -13.61 20.05
CA ALA A 28 -1.52 -14.93 19.88
C ALA A 28 -2.13 -16.00 20.81
N SER A 29 -2.49 -17.15 20.24
CA SER A 29 -2.64 -18.40 20.99
C SER A 29 -1.34 -19.20 20.91
N SER A 30 -0.90 -19.69 22.06
CA SER A 30 0.32 -20.45 22.27
C SER A 30 0.34 -21.77 21.48
N GLY A 31 1.39 -21.96 20.66
CA GLY A 31 1.74 -23.27 20.11
C GLY A 31 2.60 -23.22 18.85
N GLY A 32 3.92 -23.38 19.02
CA GLY A 32 4.86 -23.74 17.95
C GLY A 32 5.29 -22.58 17.04
N ALA A 33 6.55 -22.17 17.15
CA ALA A 33 7.16 -21.19 16.26
C ALA A 33 7.15 -21.69 14.81
N ARG A 34 6.28 -21.10 13.99
CA ARG A 34 6.44 -21.05 12.53
C ARG A 34 7.06 -19.69 12.18
N PRO A 35 8.11 -19.62 11.35
CA PRO A 35 8.57 -18.35 10.82
C PRO A 35 7.45 -17.79 9.92
N MET A 36 6.75 -16.79 10.43
CA MET A 36 5.66 -16.12 9.74
C MET A 36 6.23 -15.03 8.83
N SER A 37 6.62 -15.39 7.61
CA SER A 37 6.43 -14.47 6.49
C SER A 37 4.91 -14.40 6.26
N LEU A 38 4.25 -13.45 6.92
CA LEU A 38 2.78 -13.25 6.88
C LEU A 38 2.26 -12.72 5.53
N VAL A 39 3.16 -12.51 4.58
CA VAL A 39 2.91 -11.79 3.35
C VAL A 39 3.34 -12.68 2.19
N ASP A 40 2.38 -13.31 1.52
CA ASP A 40 2.61 -14.11 0.32
C ASP A 40 2.93 -13.17 -0.86
N PRO A 41 4.18 -13.17 -1.40
CA PRO A 41 4.57 -12.30 -2.51
C PRO A 41 3.74 -12.53 -3.79
N SER A 42 3.09 -13.68 -3.95
CA SER A 42 2.24 -13.95 -5.12
C SER A 42 0.98 -13.07 -5.19
N ARG A 43 0.56 -12.48 -4.06
CA ARG A 43 -0.59 -11.54 -3.99
C ARG A 43 -0.29 -10.17 -4.61
N PHE A 44 0.97 -9.87 -4.93
CA PHE A 44 1.44 -8.57 -5.42
C PHE A 44 1.58 -8.53 -6.94
N ALA A 45 0.98 -9.50 -7.64
CA ALA A 45 0.93 -9.48 -9.09
C ALA A 45 -0.28 -8.65 -9.55
N PRO A 46 -0.12 -7.37 -9.94
CA PRO A 46 -1.13 -6.70 -10.76
C PRO A 46 -1.40 -7.48 -12.06
N TRP A 47 -0.46 -8.35 -12.45
CA TRP A 47 -0.47 -9.19 -13.64
C TRP A 47 -1.47 -10.34 -13.65
N HIS A 48 -2.10 -10.67 -12.51
CA HIS A 48 -2.99 -11.84 -12.40
C HIS A 48 -4.46 -11.49 -12.11
N CYS A 49 -4.79 -10.22 -11.86
CA CYS A 49 -6.18 -9.80 -11.76
C CYS A 49 -6.65 -9.19 -13.08
N PRO A 50 -7.66 -9.78 -13.73
CA PRO A 50 -8.13 -9.28 -15.02
C PRO A 50 -8.81 -7.92 -14.85
N PRO A 51 -8.75 -7.06 -15.88
CA PRO A 51 -9.73 -5.99 -16.03
C PRO A 51 -11.15 -6.55 -15.87
N PRO A 52 -12.11 -5.81 -15.27
CA PRO A 52 -12.07 -4.36 -15.01
C PRO A 52 -11.67 -3.97 -13.58
N LEU A 53 -11.25 -4.91 -12.72
CA LEU A 53 -11.03 -4.62 -11.30
C LEU A 53 -9.82 -3.72 -11.05
N PHE A 54 -8.82 -3.76 -11.93
CA PHE A 54 -7.62 -2.97 -11.81
C PHE A 54 -7.40 -2.11 -13.04
N ARG A 55 -6.78 -0.94 -12.83
CA ARG A 55 -6.16 -0.14 -13.88
C ARG A 55 -4.74 0.24 -13.48
N ASN A 56 -3.88 0.42 -14.46
CA ASN A 56 -2.52 0.93 -14.27
C ASN A 56 -2.46 2.38 -14.77
N VAL A 57 -1.95 3.27 -13.93
CA VAL A 57 -1.74 4.70 -14.22
C VAL A 57 -0.25 4.97 -14.16
N GLU A 58 0.34 5.43 -15.26
CA GLU A 58 1.74 5.90 -15.26
C GLU A 58 1.79 7.25 -14.54
N LEU A 59 2.60 7.33 -13.49
CA LEU A 59 2.72 8.54 -12.66
C LEU A 59 3.81 9.48 -13.17
N GLY A 60 4.72 8.97 -13.99
CA GLY A 60 5.89 9.69 -14.48
C GLY A 60 7.15 8.87 -14.29
N ARG A 61 8.27 9.56 -14.06
CA ARG A 61 9.57 8.91 -13.90
C ARG A 61 10.35 9.49 -12.74
N VAL A 62 11.17 8.64 -12.11
CA VAL A 62 12.09 9.02 -11.04
C VAL A 62 13.53 8.75 -11.50
N GLU A 63 14.38 9.78 -11.42
CA GLU A 63 15.81 9.65 -11.65
C GLU A 63 16.47 9.18 -10.35
N VAL A 64 17.20 8.07 -10.40
CA VAL A 64 17.95 7.48 -9.27
C VAL A 64 19.41 7.39 -9.69
N SER A 65 20.08 8.55 -9.74
CA SER A 65 21.47 8.68 -10.18
C SER A 65 22.46 8.05 -9.20
N SER A 66 22.16 8.04 -7.90
CA SER A 66 23.02 7.44 -6.88
C SER A 66 22.96 5.91 -6.86
N GLY A 67 22.00 5.31 -7.55
CA GLY A 67 21.67 3.89 -7.39
C GLY A 67 21.00 3.57 -6.05
N ARG A 68 20.62 4.56 -5.24
CA ARG A 68 19.90 4.38 -3.98
C ARG A 68 18.50 4.93 -4.07
N LEU A 69 17.52 4.05 -4.29
CA LEU A 69 16.11 4.40 -4.29
C LEU A 69 15.61 4.49 -2.84
N ALA A 70 15.07 5.65 -2.46
CA ALA A 70 14.42 5.87 -1.17
C ALA A 70 12.89 5.78 -1.29
N ILE A 71 12.29 5.11 -0.30
CA ILE A 71 10.84 4.97 -0.12
C ILE A 71 10.51 5.37 1.31
N ARG A 72 9.67 6.38 1.50
CA ARG A 72 9.34 6.89 2.83
C ARG A 72 7.95 7.48 2.89
N ASP A 73 7.40 7.59 4.09
CA ASP A 73 6.26 8.47 4.33
C ASP A 73 6.74 9.91 4.57
N VAL A 74 5.88 10.86 4.22
CA VAL A 74 6.14 12.30 4.42
C VAL A 74 6.11 12.68 5.89
N TYR A 75 5.19 12.08 6.65
CA TYR A 75 4.81 12.49 7.99
C TYR A 75 5.38 11.57 9.09
N ASP A 76 5.81 10.36 8.74
CA ASP A 76 6.53 9.46 9.68
C ASP A 76 7.95 9.98 9.97
N ARG A 77 8.10 10.58 11.16
CA ARG A 77 9.40 11.07 11.67
C ARG A 77 10.21 9.99 12.39
N ASP A 78 9.57 8.91 12.81
CA ASP A 78 10.18 7.84 13.60
C ASP A 78 10.86 6.79 12.71
N HIS A 79 10.39 6.64 11.46
CA HIS A 79 10.95 5.72 10.46
C HIS A 79 11.32 6.46 9.16
N PRO A 80 12.54 7.01 9.06
CA PRO A 80 12.83 8.06 8.09
C PRO A 80 12.76 7.63 6.63
N GLN A 81 13.20 6.41 6.27
CA GLN A 81 13.07 5.84 4.92
C GLN A 81 13.58 4.38 4.83
N VAL A 82 13.04 3.64 3.87
CA VAL A 82 13.63 2.41 3.33
C VAL A 82 14.49 2.77 2.12
N ILE A 83 15.72 2.26 2.06
CA ILE A 83 16.62 2.45 0.91
C ILE A 83 16.86 1.11 0.24
N LEU A 84 16.68 1.06 -1.08
CA LEU A 84 16.97 -0.10 -1.93
C LEU A 84 18.06 0.26 -2.94
N ASN A 85 19.07 -0.60 -3.05
CA ASN A 85 20.13 -0.49 -4.03
C ASN A 85 19.61 -0.99 -5.38
N VAL A 86 19.66 -0.11 -6.37
CA VAL A 86 19.28 -0.37 -7.76
C VAL A 86 20.40 0.11 -8.67
N ALA A 87 20.40 -0.31 -9.94
CA ALA A 87 21.30 0.31 -10.90
C ALA A 87 20.98 1.81 -11.00
N PRO A 88 21.98 2.69 -11.17
CA PRO A 88 21.70 4.08 -11.52
C PRO A 88 20.85 4.18 -12.80
N GLY A 89 19.83 5.03 -12.80
CA GLY A 89 18.99 5.21 -13.97
C GLY A 89 17.69 5.96 -13.73
N ASN A 90 16.88 6.02 -14.79
CA ASN A 90 15.62 6.75 -14.81
C ASN A 90 14.46 5.77 -15.00
N TYR A 91 13.61 5.64 -14.00
CA TYR A 91 12.62 4.56 -13.89
C TYR A 91 11.19 5.05 -14.01
N ARG A 92 10.35 4.31 -14.75
CA ARG A 92 8.91 4.58 -14.81
C ARG A 92 8.24 4.18 -13.51
N VAL A 93 7.33 5.03 -13.05
CA VAL A 93 6.55 4.80 -11.82
C VAL A 93 5.08 4.63 -12.20
N TRP A 94 4.43 3.65 -11.57
CA TRP A 94 3.06 3.25 -11.84
C TRP A 94 2.25 3.15 -10.55
N SER A 95 1.02 3.64 -10.59
CA SER A 95 -0.01 3.27 -9.62
C SER A 95 -0.86 2.16 -10.22
N THR A 96 -0.94 1.03 -9.53
CA THR A 96 -1.97 0.03 -9.81
C THR A 96 -3.14 0.31 -8.89
N GLU A 97 -4.27 0.69 -9.47
CA GLU A 97 -5.45 1.10 -8.72
C GLU A 97 -6.51 0.02 -8.76
N LEU A 98 -7.09 -0.27 -7.60
CA LEU A 98 -8.20 -1.20 -7.43
C LEU A 98 -9.52 -0.43 -7.46
N ASP A 99 -10.47 -0.94 -8.22
CA ASP A 99 -11.85 -0.49 -8.17
C ASP A 99 -12.55 -1.05 -6.92
N LEU A 100 -12.86 -0.17 -5.97
CA LEU A 100 -13.49 -0.54 -4.69
C LEU A 100 -15.03 -0.59 -4.76
N ARG A 101 -15.62 -0.57 -5.95
CA ARG A 101 -17.06 -0.45 -6.14
C ARG A 101 -17.89 -1.39 -5.23
N THR A 102 -18.79 -0.76 -4.46
CA THR A 102 -19.96 -1.37 -3.82
C THR A 102 -21.29 -0.75 -4.28
N ASN A 103 -21.30 0.30 -5.13
CA ASN A 103 -22.50 1.07 -5.52
C ASN A 103 -22.60 1.33 -7.05
N PRO A 104 -23.80 1.56 -7.66
CA PRO A 104 -23.99 1.70 -9.11
C PRO A 104 -23.51 3.00 -9.77
N GLY A 105 -23.04 4.01 -9.02
CA GLY A 105 -22.82 5.39 -9.51
C GLY A 105 -21.51 5.66 -10.29
N GLY A 106 -20.60 4.70 -10.39
CA GLY A 106 -19.32 4.85 -11.11
C GLY A 106 -18.13 4.17 -10.40
N PRO A 107 -16.98 4.01 -11.07
CA PRO A 107 -15.79 3.46 -10.45
C PRO A 107 -15.22 4.32 -9.33
N LEU A 108 -14.77 3.67 -8.25
CA LEU A 108 -13.99 4.28 -7.17
C LEU A 108 -12.62 3.62 -7.15
N PHE A 109 -11.71 4.11 -8.00
CA PHE A 109 -10.35 3.60 -8.06
C PHE A 109 -9.51 4.18 -6.93
N ARG A 110 -8.78 3.31 -6.22
CA ARG A 110 -7.82 3.69 -5.18
C ARG A 110 -6.48 3.01 -5.41
N PRO A 111 -5.34 3.68 -5.16
CA PRO A 111 -4.02 3.06 -5.25
C PRO A 111 -3.96 1.83 -4.36
N ALA A 112 -3.69 0.67 -4.96
CA ALA A 112 -3.45 -0.58 -4.26
C ALA A 112 -1.95 -0.89 -4.21
N TYR A 113 -1.22 -0.54 -5.27
CA TYR A 113 0.22 -0.70 -5.33
C TYR A 113 0.88 0.53 -5.95
N LEU A 114 1.99 0.96 -5.37
CA LEU A 114 2.92 1.89 -5.99
C LEU A 114 4.12 1.10 -6.52
N SER A 115 4.36 1.16 -7.82
CA SER A 115 5.31 0.30 -8.50
C SER A 115 6.36 1.09 -9.26
N ILE A 116 7.59 0.61 -9.25
CA ILE A 116 8.72 1.16 -10.01
C ILE A 116 9.19 0.08 -10.97
N GLN A 117 9.25 0.40 -12.25
CA GLN A 117 9.72 -0.52 -13.28
C GLN A 117 11.23 -0.36 -13.46
N LEU A 118 11.98 -1.41 -13.14
CA LEU A 118 13.45 -1.45 -13.30
C LEU A 118 13.89 -1.96 -14.67
N SER A 119 13.06 -2.78 -15.32
CA SER A 119 13.35 -3.38 -16.64
C SER A 119 12.06 -3.72 -17.40
N ASP A 120 12.16 -3.85 -18.72
CA ASP A 120 11.08 -4.32 -19.61
C ASP A 120 11.01 -5.86 -19.70
N ALA A 121 11.93 -6.58 -19.04
CA ALA A 121 11.89 -8.03 -19.00
C ALA A 121 10.63 -8.55 -18.28
N PRO A 122 10.00 -9.63 -18.77
CA PRO A 122 8.77 -10.14 -18.21
C PRO A 122 8.99 -10.72 -16.80
N PRO A 123 8.17 -10.34 -15.80
CA PRO A 123 8.28 -10.89 -14.45
C PRO A 123 7.87 -12.37 -14.45
N ARG A 124 8.57 -13.16 -13.64
CA ARG A 124 8.36 -14.62 -13.46
C ARG A 124 8.10 -15.02 -12.02
N ARG A 125 8.60 -14.23 -11.07
CA ARG A 125 8.46 -14.45 -9.63
C ARG A 125 8.28 -13.11 -8.93
N ILE A 126 7.61 -13.12 -7.79
CA ILE A 126 7.61 -12.01 -6.84
C ILE A 126 8.22 -12.53 -5.53
N ASP A 127 9.05 -11.73 -4.88
CA ASP A 127 9.65 -12.06 -3.58
C ASP A 127 10.00 -10.80 -2.78
N PHE A 128 10.52 -10.94 -1.57
CA PHE A 128 11.08 -9.82 -0.80
C PHE A 128 12.41 -9.33 -1.43
N PRO A 129 12.66 -8.01 -1.43
CA PRO A 129 13.82 -7.42 -2.08
C PRO A 129 15.08 -7.45 -1.19
N GLU A 130 15.36 -8.60 -0.57
CA GLU A 130 16.49 -8.74 0.36
C GLU A 130 17.84 -8.48 -0.33
N ASP A 131 17.96 -8.86 -1.60
CA ASP A 131 19.13 -8.62 -2.44
C ASP A 131 19.34 -7.12 -2.74
N LEU A 132 18.28 -6.32 -2.72
CA LEU A 132 18.35 -4.87 -2.95
C LEU A 132 18.57 -4.08 -1.67
N TYR A 133 18.12 -4.57 -0.51
CA TYR A 133 18.17 -3.81 0.74
C TYR A 133 19.59 -3.55 1.28
N GLY A 134 20.57 -4.38 0.89
CA GLY A 134 21.98 -4.20 1.23
C GLY A 134 22.33 -4.38 2.72
N THR A 135 21.35 -4.65 3.57
CA THR A 135 21.50 -5.01 4.99
C THR A 135 20.60 -6.19 5.32
N PRO A 136 20.82 -6.91 6.43
CA PRO A 136 19.94 -8.01 6.82
C PRO A 136 18.49 -7.51 6.95
N ALA A 137 17.58 -8.12 6.19
CA ALA A 137 16.18 -7.78 6.25
C ALA A 137 15.62 -8.04 7.66
N PRO A 138 14.73 -7.17 8.19
CA PRO A 138 14.06 -7.44 9.44
C PRO A 138 13.25 -8.75 9.36
N PRO A 139 13.05 -9.47 10.48
CA PRO A 139 12.32 -10.74 10.49
C PRO A 139 10.84 -10.61 10.07
N TYR A 140 10.32 -9.38 10.04
CA TYR A 140 8.97 -9.02 9.57
C TYR A 140 8.97 -8.47 8.12
N GLY A 141 10.05 -8.72 7.37
CA GLY A 141 10.24 -8.29 5.98
C GLY A 141 10.60 -6.81 5.84
N ILE A 142 10.77 -6.35 4.61
CA ILE A 142 11.05 -4.94 4.28
C ILE A 142 9.74 -4.22 3.98
N GLY A 143 9.61 -2.97 4.41
CA GLY A 143 8.35 -2.23 4.33
C GLY A 143 8.46 -0.83 4.88
N VAL A 144 7.63 0.06 4.36
CA VAL A 144 7.54 1.47 4.75
C VAL A 144 6.35 1.64 5.70
N SER A 145 6.56 2.37 6.78
CA SER A 145 5.50 2.79 7.69
C SER A 145 4.89 4.09 7.19
N THR A 146 3.60 4.26 7.42
CA THR A 146 2.83 5.42 6.99
C THR A 146 2.08 5.98 8.19
N ASP A 147 2.15 7.30 8.37
CA ASP A 147 1.32 8.00 9.35
C ASP A 147 0.03 8.51 8.68
N LEU A 148 0.09 9.66 7.99
CA LEU A 148 -1.10 10.28 7.38
C LEU A 148 -1.43 9.79 5.97
N GLY A 149 -0.60 8.94 5.35
CA GLY A 149 -1.01 8.29 4.11
C GLY A 149 -0.32 8.78 2.84
N MET A 150 0.90 9.31 2.88
CA MET A 150 1.58 9.81 1.68
C MET A 150 3.00 9.25 1.56
N ILE A 151 3.19 8.35 0.60
CA ILE A 151 4.47 7.74 0.28
C ILE A 151 5.20 8.54 -0.79
N LEU A 152 6.51 8.70 -0.60
CA LEU A 152 7.45 9.31 -1.52
C LEU A 152 8.35 8.25 -2.17
N LEU A 153 8.67 8.48 -3.43
CA LEU A 153 9.75 7.81 -4.15
C LEU A 153 10.74 8.84 -4.69
N HIS A 154 12.01 8.69 -4.35
CA HIS A 154 13.08 9.58 -4.81
C HIS A 154 14.45 8.91 -4.77
N ASP A 155 15.44 9.56 -5.38
CA ASP A 155 16.85 9.25 -5.13
C ASP A 155 17.21 9.67 -3.70
N ALA A 156 17.79 8.75 -2.92
CA ALA A 156 18.17 8.97 -1.53
C ALA A 156 19.18 10.11 -1.34
N GLU A 157 19.97 10.45 -2.37
CA GLU A 157 20.96 11.52 -2.32
C GLU A 157 20.44 12.85 -2.88
N ALA A 158 19.29 12.84 -3.56
CA ALA A 158 18.71 14.05 -4.15
C ALA A 158 17.90 14.89 -3.15
N LEU A 159 17.57 14.36 -1.98
CA LEU A 159 16.71 15.01 -1.00
C LEU A 159 17.36 14.99 0.38
N SER A 160 18.09 16.05 0.71
CA SER A 160 18.65 16.26 2.05
C SER A 160 17.55 16.59 3.08
N PRO A 161 17.80 16.43 4.39
CA PRO A 161 16.83 16.81 5.43
C PRO A 161 16.39 18.28 5.34
N HIS A 162 17.32 19.20 5.05
CA HIS A 162 17.00 20.62 4.89
C HIS A 162 16.14 20.88 3.64
N GLU A 163 16.42 20.22 2.51
CA GLU A 163 15.56 20.32 1.33
C GLU A 163 14.18 19.71 1.56
N PHE A 164 14.09 18.62 2.32
CA PHE A 164 12.83 18.01 2.69
C PHE A 164 11.93 18.99 3.45
N GLU A 165 12.48 19.69 4.44
CA GLU A 165 11.78 20.75 5.18
C GLU A 165 11.42 21.94 4.29
N ALA A 166 12.31 22.35 3.37
CA ALA A 166 12.04 23.45 2.45
C ALA A 166 10.86 23.15 1.48
N LEU A 167 10.53 21.88 1.28
CA LEU A 167 9.44 21.42 0.42
C LEU A 167 8.08 21.29 1.14
N ASP A 168 7.96 21.72 2.40
CA ASP A 168 6.73 21.62 3.21
C ASP A 168 5.45 22.07 2.45
N ARG A 169 5.47 23.28 1.87
CA ARG A 169 4.35 23.78 1.03
C ARG A 169 4.10 22.98 -0.25
N SER A 170 5.10 22.25 -0.75
CA SER A 170 4.91 21.33 -1.89
C SER A 170 4.25 20.03 -1.44
N TRP A 171 4.57 19.54 -0.24
CA TRP A 171 3.89 18.40 0.37
C TRP A 171 2.42 18.70 0.65
N GLU A 172 2.13 19.87 1.21
CA GLU A 172 0.75 20.34 1.43
C GLU A 172 -0.04 20.39 0.12
N ARG A 173 0.52 21.01 -0.93
CA ARG A 173 -0.14 21.06 -2.24
C ARG A 173 -0.35 19.67 -2.86
N ALA A 174 0.59 18.76 -2.70
CA ALA A 174 0.43 17.38 -3.15
C ALA A 174 -0.68 16.66 -2.36
N TRP A 175 -0.76 16.92 -1.06
CA TRP A 175 -1.80 16.38 -0.17
C TRP A 175 -3.21 16.92 -0.51
N GLU A 176 -3.33 18.20 -0.82
CA GLU A 176 -4.59 18.86 -1.19
C GLU A 176 -5.03 18.59 -2.63
N SER A 177 -4.14 18.09 -3.49
CA SER A 177 -4.44 17.75 -4.88
C SER A 177 -5.60 16.74 -4.99
N ASP A 178 -6.50 16.93 -5.96
CA ASP A 178 -7.55 15.94 -6.27
C ASP A 178 -6.97 14.61 -6.82
N ARG A 179 -5.70 14.60 -7.22
CA ARG A 179 -5.01 13.39 -7.67
C ARG A 179 -4.43 12.63 -6.48
N ASP A 180 -4.44 11.31 -6.57
CA ASP A 180 -3.78 10.41 -5.61
C ASP A 180 -2.24 10.42 -5.75
N TYR A 181 -1.68 11.21 -6.66
CA TYR A 181 -0.24 11.32 -6.88
C TYR A 181 0.14 12.72 -7.39
N SER A 182 1.39 13.12 -7.17
CA SER A 182 1.96 14.37 -7.68
C SER A 182 3.47 14.28 -7.84
N ASP A 183 4.01 15.07 -8.77
CA ASP A 183 5.45 15.27 -8.88
C ASP A 183 5.83 16.51 -8.06
N VAL A 184 6.81 16.35 -7.18
CA VAL A 184 7.46 17.46 -6.48
C VAL A 184 8.90 17.53 -6.94
N TYR A 185 9.42 18.74 -7.09
CA TYR A 185 10.77 18.97 -7.59
C TYR A 185 11.61 19.63 -6.51
N THR A 186 12.82 19.12 -6.30
CA THR A 186 13.82 19.76 -5.43
C THR A 186 14.35 21.04 -6.07
N ALA A 187 15.10 21.84 -5.31
CA ALA A 187 15.74 23.05 -5.84
C ALA A 187 16.77 22.74 -6.96
N SER A 188 17.39 21.56 -6.91
CA SER A 188 18.29 21.04 -7.95
C SER A 188 17.55 20.46 -9.17
N GLY A 189 16.23 20.38 -9.12
CA GLY A 189 15.38 19.86 -10.21
C GLY A 189 15.16 18.34 -10.17
N ALA A 190 15.60 17.65 -9.11
CA ALA A 190 15.33 16.23 -8.95
C ALA A 190 13.85 15.97 -8.66
N THR A 191 13.30 14.91 -9.24
CA THR A 191 11.89 14.55 -9.10
C THR A 191 11.67 13.65 -7.89
N VAL A 192 10.66 13.98 -7.09
CA VAL A 192 10.08 13.18 -6.01
C VAL A 192 8.64 12.86 -6.41
N ILE A 193 8.33 11.57 -6.58
CA ILE A 193 6.96 11.14 -6.86
C ILE A 193 6.25 10.94 -5.53
N THR A 194 5.09 11.57 -5.34
CA THR A 194 4.21 11.34 -4.19
C THR A 194 3.05 10.44 -4.59
N CYS A 195 2.61 9.57 -3.69
CA CYS A 195 1.42 8.76 -3.87
C CYS A 195 0.68 8.60 -2.54
N LYS A 196 -0.63 8.89 -2.56
CA LYS A 196 -1.51 8.75 -1.42
C LYS A 196 -1.93 7.29 -1.26
N THR A 197 -1.74 6.75 -0.07
CA THR A 197 -2.36 5.49 0.35
C THR A 197 -3.70 5.80 0.99
N VAL A 198 -4.65 4.88 0.83
CA VAL A 198 -5.98 4.96 1.47
C VAL A 198 -6.01 4.33 2.86
N ILE A 199 -4.90 3.74 3.30
CA ILE A 199 -4.75 3.16 4.64
C ILE A 199 -3.68 3.96 5.36
N ASP A 200 -4.08 4.66 6.40
CA ASP A 200 -3.22 5.41 7.31
C ASP A 200 -2.71 4.51 8.45
N LYS A 201 -1.68 4.97 9.17
CA LYS A 201 -1.14 4.30 10.37
C LYS A 201 -0.86 2.81 10.16
N ALA A 202 -0.32 2.47 8.99
CA ALA A 202 -0.08 1.11 8.57
C ALA A 202 1.37 0.91 8.11
N ARG A 203 1.79 -0.35 8.12
CA ARG A 203 3.04 -0.76 7.49
C ARG A 203 2.75 -1.41 6.15
N HIS A 204 3.33 -0.85 5.10
CA HIS A 204 3.20 -1.32 3.73
C HIS A 204 4.41 -2.16 3.34
N PRO A 205 4.24 -3.47 3.09
CA PRO A 205 5.35 -4.31 2.68
C PRO A 205 5.86 -3.89 1.31
N ILE A 206 7.18 -3.99 1.15
CA ILE A 206 7.85 -3.77 -0.12
C ILE A 206 8.30 -5.13 -0.66
N VAL A 207 7.92 -5.42 -1.91
CA VAL A 207 8.31 -6.62 -2.65
C VAL A 207 8.97 -6.26 -3.97
N ALA A 208 9.65 -7.21 -4.59
CA ALA A 208 10.18 -7.07 -5.94
C ALA A 208 9.70 -8.19 -6.86
N SER A 209 9.50 -7.82 -8.13
CA SER A 209 9.30 -8.78 -9.22
C SER A 209 10.65 -9.13 -9.85
N TYR A 210 10.85 -10.40 -10.21
CA TYR A 210 12.08 -10.92 -10.79
C TYR A 210 11.83 -11.64 -12.11
N ASP A 211 12.77 -11.53 -13.06
CA ASP A 211 12.73 -12.25 -14.33
C ASP A 211 13.20 -13.72 -14.21
N ALA A 212 13.28 -14.41 -15.35
CA ALA A 212 13.75 -15.79 -15.43
C ALA A 212 15.22 -16.00 -15.02
N LYS A 213 16.00 -14.92 -14.93
CA LYS A 213 17.42 -14.92 -14.51
C LYS A 213 17.57 -14.47 -13.06
N ASN A 214 16.48 -14.36 -12.31
CA ASN A 214 16.43 -13.79 -10.96
C ASN A 214 16.98 -12.36 -10.88
N GLN A 215 16.87 -11.58 -11.95
CA GLN A 215 17.17 -10.15 -11.91
C GLN A 215 15.91 -9.37 -11.54
N PRO A 216 16.00 -8.35 -10.67
CA PRO A 216 14.86 -7.53 -10.30
C PRO A 216 14.38 -6.71 -11.51
N VAL A 217 13.08 -6.78 -11.82
CA VAL A 217 12.44 -6.06 -12.92
C VAL A 217 11.44 -5.00 -12.44
N GLY A 218 11.03 -5.07 -11.17
CA GLY A 218 10.21 -4.04 -10.55
C GLY A 218 10.20 -4.12 -9.04
N ILE A 219 9.89 -2.99 -8.40
CA ILE A 219 9.72 -2.85 -6.95
C ILE A 219 8.29 -2.38 -6.70
N HIS A 220 7.63 -2.90 -5.66
CA HIS A 220 6.23 -2.63 -5.38
C HIS A 220 6.03 -2.36 -3.89
N VAL A 221 5.35 -1.26 -3.56
CA VAL A 221 4.79 -0.97 -2.24
C VAL A 221 3.33 -1.39 -2.25
N ASP A 222 2.91 -2.27 -1.34
CA ASP A 222 1.52 -2.73 -1.21
C ASP A 222 0.79 -1.97 -0.12
N PHE A 223 -0.21 -1.20 -0.55
CA PHE A 223 -1.03 -0.41 0.35
C PHE A 223 -2.05 -1.24 1.13
N GLY A 224 -2.13 -2.55 0.92
CA GLY A 224 -3.00 -3.48 1.66
C GLY A 224 -4.47 -3.43 1.23
N VAL A 225 -4.80 -2.63 0.22
CA VAL A 225 -6.17 -2.31 -0.20
C VAL A 225 -6.94 -3.55 -0.67
N LEU A 226 -6.30 -4.44 -1.42
CA LEU A 226 -6.92 -5.68 -1.89
C LEU A 226 -7.28 -6.60 -0.70
N GLY A 227 -6.36 -6.76 0.25
CA GLY A 227 -6.58 -7.56 1.45
C GLY A 227 -7.70 -7.00 2.32
N ALA A 228 -7.72 -5.68 2.53
CA ALA A 228 -8.78 -5.00 3.27
C ALA A 228 -10.15 -5.16 2.61
N SER A 229 -10.21 -5.01 1.27
CA SER A 229 -11.45 -5.18 0.50
C SER A 229 -12.00 -6.62 0.60
N GLN A 230 -11.13 -7.62 0.47
CA GLN A 230 -11.54 -9.03 0.62
C GLN A 230 -12.03 -9.37 2.03
N ALA A 231 -11.34 -8.87 3.06
CA ALA A 231 -11.74 -9.06 4.45
C ALA A 231 -13.13 -8.42 4.72
N ALA A 232 -13.37 -7.22 4.22
CA ALA A 232 -14.66 -6.54 4.33
C ALA A 232 -15.80 -7.34 3.67
N LEU A 233 -15.56 -7.90 2.48
CA LEU A 233 -16.51 -8.77 1.76
C LEU A 233 -16.79 -10.09 2.50
N GLN A 234 -15.78 -10.72 3.09
CA GLN A 234 -15.97 -11.93 3.89
C GLN A 234 -16.81 -11.64 5.14
N ASN A 235 -16.53 -10.52 5.82
CA ASN A 235 -17.27 -10.08 7.00
C ASN A 235 -18.74 -9.74 6.68
N SER A 236 -19.04 -9.15 5.52
CA SER A 236 -20.43 -8.88 5.10
C SER A 236 -21.20 -10.16 4.81
N ARG A 237 -20.59 -11.12 4.10
CA ARG A 237 -21.19 -12.45 3.83
C ARG A 237 -21.43 -13.24 5.11
N GLY A 238 -20.48 -13.22 6.05
CA GLY A 238 -20.62 -13.85 7.36
C GLY A 238 -21.75 -13.26 8.20
N ARG A 239 -22.04 -11.97 8.05
CA ARG A 239 -23.21 -11.33 8.67
C ARG A 239 -24.51 -11.80 8.02
N LEU A 240 -24.63 -11.75 6.69
CA LEU A 240 -25.84 -12.20 5.98
C LEU A 240 -26.23 -13.64 6.31
N ARG A 241 -25.26 -14.56 6.42
CA ARG A 241 -25.52 -15.96 6.82
C ARG A 241 -26.04 -16.05 8.26
N ARG A 242 -25.53 -15.22 9.18
CA ARG A 242 -26.01 -15.17 10.57
C ARG A 242 -27.44 -14.62 10.68
N TRP A 243 -27.76 -13.58 9.92
CA TRP A 243 -29.12 -13.02 9.83
C TRP A 243 -30.11 -14.02 9.22
N GLY A 244 -29.75 -14.69 8.12
CA GLY A 244 -30.57 -15.75 7.52
C GLY A 244 -30.81 -16.93 8.47
N ALA A 245 -29.79 -17.34 9.23
CA ALA A 245 -29.94 -18.38 10.25
C ALA A 245 -30.80 -17.94 11.44
N ALA A 246 -30.75 -16.66 11.84
CA ALA A 246 -31.61 -16.11 12.88
C ALA A 246 -33.07 -16.01 12.42
N ALA A 247 -33.32 -15.52 11.20
CA ALA A 247 -34.65 -15.45 10.60
C ALA A 247 -35.28 -16.84 10.39
N GLY A 248 -34.49 -17.83 9.93
CA GLY A 248 -34.95 -19.21 9.79
C GLY A 248 -35.32 -19.89 11.10
N ARG A 249 -34.67 -19.53 12.22
CA ARG A 249 -35.03 -20.02 13.57
C ARG A 249 -36.30 -19.37 14.12
N LEU A 250 -36.57 -18.11 13.76
CA LEU A 250 -37.81 -17.41 14.12
C LEU A 250 -39.02 -17.95 13.34
N LEU A 251 -38.85 -18.31 12.07
CA LEU A 251 -39.91 -18.88 11.23
C LEU A 251 -40.26 -20.34 11.57
N ARG A 252 -39.33 -21.11 12.14
CA ARG A 252 -39.57 -22.50 12.60
C ARG A 252 -40.22 -22.62 13.98
N ARG A 253 -40.47 -21.50 14.67
CA ARG A 253 -41.11 -21.45 16.00
C ARG A 253 -42.58 -21.05 15.97
N LYS A 254 -43.22 -21.07 14.80
CA LYS A 254 -44.68 -20.92 14.64
C LYS A 254 -45.31 -22.23 14.22
#